data_AF-A0A957WD69-F1
#
_entry.id   AF-A0A957WD69-F1
#
_cell.length_a   1.000
_cell.length_b   1.000
_cell.length_c   1.000
_cell.angle_alpha   90.00
_cell.angle_beta   90.00
_cell.angle_gamma   90.00
#
_symmetry.space_group_name_H-M   'P 1'
#
loop_
_entity.id
_entity.type
_entity.pdbx_description
1 polymer ?
#
loop_
_entity_poly.entity_id
_entity_poly.type
_entity_poly.pdbx_seq_one_letter_code
_entity_poly.pdbx_strand_id
1 'polypeptide(L)'
;MIKVEEKEKIRRAYYVEKKSVRQIARELKYARQTVRKALQSAEPEKYKMKRARQAPVLGPYHERIKALLTESETMPPKQGYTSHRIYELIEAEGFTGSESTVRHYVAQVRQAKKRPKIYLPLEFDPGTDAQVDWGEADVILQGEQVTVQLFLMRLCYSRRLFVMAFPNQKQEMFFAGHVAAFAHFEGIPQRLTYDNLKTAVKKVLLGSEREEQVSFVALRSHYLFESHYCTPGAGHEKGRVEDGVGYVRRNFLTPLPRVETFAQLNEHLLGQCCKNDQRQLEGQSQTVHQAWQQERPHLRPLPAYEFDYATTKKVSLNGYGQVVVETNRYSVPADQAAAQLVVKIYPFAIKIFRPNDPEPIAHHPRCYGHKQDVFDPLHYLPLLQHRPGAFQHAKPIRRWREQWPAVYEQLLAHLQQQWPAGRGLRQFIQILKLHQDHPVDLIEQAVSQALAYQCAHLDGVQLCLRQLQQPEPVFTTLDLSDQPQLAQVGEQGVDLQRYDQLLGQGAASCL
;
A
#
# COMPACT_ATOMS: atom_id res chain seq x y z
N MET A 1 -37.43 -37.44 18.23
CA MET A 1 -37.74 -36.25 19.04
C MET A 1 -38.71 -35.41 18.20
N ILE A 2 -39.91 -35.09 18.68
CA ILE A 2 -40.90 -34.34 17.88
C ILE A 2 -40.43 -32.88 17.76
N LYS A 3 -40.49 -32.30 16.54
CA LYS A 3 -40.17 -30.87 16.33
C LYS A 3 -41.25 -29.96 16.92
N VAL A 4 -40.93 -28.69 17.17
CA VAL A 4 -41.86 -27.73 17.78
C VAL A 4 -43.13 -27.55 16.95
N GLU A 5 -42.99 -27.47 15.63
CA GLU A 5 -44.09 -27.35 14.66
C GLU A 5 -45.04 -28.57 14.69
N GLU A 6 -44.51 -29.77 14.89
CA GLU A 6 -45.29 -31.01 14.97
C GLU A 6 -46.05 -31.11 16.31
N LYS A 7 -45.45 -30.62 17.40
CA LYS A 7 -46.15 -30.47 18.69
C LYS A 7 -47.28 -29.45 18.60
N GLU A 8 -47.08 -28.34 17.90
CA GLU A 8 -48.13 -27.34 17.68
C GLU A 8 -49.34 -27.95 16.98
N LYS A 9 -49.13 -28.69 15.89
CA LYS A 9 -50.20 -29.40 15.17
C LYS A 9 -50.96 -30.37 16.07
N ILE A 10 -50.24 -31.15 16.89
CA ILE A 10 -50.85 -32.06 17.87
C ILE A 10 -51.70 -31.30 18.91
N ARG A 11 -51.18 -30.19 19.44
CA ARG A 11 -51.87 -29.40 20.48
C ARG A 11 -53.08 -28.66 19.92
N ARG A 12 -52.98 -28.10 18.72
CA ARG A 12 -54.09 -27.43 18.02
C ARG A 12 -55.22 -28.42 17.71
N ALA A 13 -54.88 -29.61 17.22
CA ALA A 13 -55.86 -30.67 16.98
C ALA A 13 -56.61 -31.11 18.27
N TYR A 14 -55.97 -31.05 19.44
CA TYR A 14 -56.58 -31.43 20.71
C TYR A 14 -57.37 -30.30 21.38
N TYR A 15 -56.77 -29.11 21.51
CA TYR A 15 -57.37 -27.98 22.25
C TYR A 15 -58.35 -27.15 21.42
N VAL A 16 -58.11 -27.00 20.11
CA VAL A 16 -58.95 -26.18 19.22
C VAL A 16 -59.97 -27.04 18.48
N GLU A 17 -59.50 -28.11 17.83
CA GLU A 17 -60.37 -28.98 17.03
C GLU A 17 -61.11 -30.05 17.87
N LYS A 18 -60.86 -30.09 19.20
CA LYS A 18 -61.45 -31.05 20.17
C LYS A 18 -61.36 -32.52 19.75
N LYS A 19 -60.36 -32.89 18.94
CA LYS A 19 -60.15 -34.28 18.50
C LYS A 19 -59.61 -35.13 19.63
N SER A 20 -60.03 -36.39 19.68
CA SER A 20 -59.53 -37.34 20.69
C SER A 20 -58.06 -37.70 20.45
N VAL A 21 -57.32 -38.05 21.49
CA VAL A 21 -55.93 -38.53 21.39
C VAL A 21 -55.77 -39.69 20.39
N ARG A 22 -56.80 -40.55 20.27
CA ARG A 22 -56.81 -41.67 19.31
C ARG A 22 -56.89 -41.18 17.86
N GLN A 23 -57.71 -40.16 17.61
CA GLN A 23 -57.90 -39.56 16.30
C GLN A 23 -56.63 -38.83 15.86
N ILE A 24 -56.04 -38.02 16.74
CA ILE A 24 -54.79 -37.29 16.47
C ILE A 24 -53.62 -38.25 16.18
N ALA A 25 -53.52 -39.35 16.94
CA ALA A 25 -52.50 -40.37 16.70
C ALA A 25 -52.65 -41.06 15.33
N ARG A 26 -53.89 -41.21 14.83
CA ARG A 26 -54.18 -41.81 13.52
C ARG A 26 -53.92 -40.85 12.36
N GLU A 27 -54.34 -39.59 12.50
CA GLU A 27 -54.17 -38.55 11.49
C GLU A 27 -52.70 -38.13 11.32
N LEU A 28 -51.99 -37.89 12.43
CA LEU A 28 -50.60 -37.41 12.42
C LEU A 28 -49.56 -38.54 12.49
N LYS A 29 -49.99 -39.81 12.51
CA LYS A 29 -49.13 -41.01 12.56
C LYS A 29 -48.11 -41.02 13.72
N TYR A 30 -48.43 -40.41 14.85
CA TYR A 30 -47.62 -40.48 16.07
C TYR A 30 -48.19 -41.48 17.07
N ALA A 31 -47.30 -42.16 17.81
CA ALA A 31 -47.75 -43.03 18.90
C ALA A 31 -48.52 -42.23 19.96
N ARG A 32 -49.58 -42.84 20.51
CA ARG A 32 -50.50 -42.21 21.48
C ARG A 32 -49.77 -41.64 22.71
N GLN A 33 -48.68 -42.28 23.11
CA GLN A 33 -47.84 -41.82 24.22
C GLN A 33 -47.09 -40.52 23.88
N THR A 34 -46.63 -40.38 22.64
CA THR A 34 -45.95 -39.18 22.15
C THR A 34 -46.93 -38.02 21.99
N VAL A 35 -48.17 -38.29 21.57
CA VAL A 35 -49.27 -37.30 21.56
C VAL A 35 -49.59 -36.82 22.98
N ARG A 36 -49.74 -37.73 23.96
CA ARG A 36 -49.95 -37.34 25.37
C ARG A 36 -48.80 -36.50 25.93
N LYS A 37 -47.55 -36.85 25.63
CA LYS A 37 -46.37 -36.06 26.02
C LYS A 37 -46.35 -34.68 25.36
N ALA A 38 -46.77 -34.55 24.10
CA ALA A 38 -46.88 -33.27 23.41
C ALA A 38 -48.00 -32.37 23.99
N LEU A 39 -49.08 -32.96 24.55
CA LEU A 39 -50.13 -32.22 25.26
C LEU A 39 -49.66 -31.71 26.62
N GLN A 40 -48.78 -32.43 27.31
CA GLN A 40 -48.26 -32.03 28.62
C GLN A 40 -47.26 -30.86 28.56
N SER A 41 -46.48 -30.73 27.48
CA SER A 41 -45.51 -29.64 27.34
C SER A 41 -45.46 -29.10 25.91
N ALA A 42 -45.67 -27.79 25.79
CA ALA A 42 -45.58 -27.04 24.53
C ALA A 42 -44.13 -26.97 24.01
N GLU A 43 -43.15 -26.93 24.90
CA GLU A 43 -41.74 -26.86 24.53
C GLU A 43 -41.15 -28.25 24.30
N PRO A 44 -40.20 -28.43 23.37
CA PRO A 44 -39.45 -29.67 23.27
C PRO A 44 -38.69 -29.89 24.58
N GLU A 45 -38.80 -31.08 25.17
CA GLU A 45 -38.00 -31.42 26.35
C GLU A 45 -36.52 -31.32 25.97
N LYS A 46 -35.87 -30.24 26.40
CA LYS A 46 -34.41 -30.12 26.30
C LYS A 46 -33.84 -31.28 27.11
N TYR A 47 -33.02 -32.12 26.46
CA TYR A 47 -32.28 -33.17 27.15
C TYR A 47 -31.44 -32.52 28.26
N LYS A 48 -31.90 -32.65 29.50
CA LYS A 48 -31.13 -32.29 30.69
C LYS A 48 -30.50 -33.57 31.19
N MET A 49 -29.19 -33.71 30.98
CA MET A 49 -28.42 -34.81 31.54
C MET A 49 -28.55 -34.76 33.07
N LYS A 50 -29.29 -35.71 33.66
CA LYS A 50 -29.63 -35.69 35.11
C LYS A 50 -28.47 -36.03 36.04
N ARG A 51 -27.39 -36.63 35.51
CA ARG A 51 -26.17 -36.97 36.27
C ARG A 51 -24.95 -36.73 35.39
N ALA A 52 -23.93 -36.09 35.95
CA ALA A 52 -22.63 -35.96 35.31
C ALA A 52 -22.06 -37.37 35.02
N ARG A 53 -21.42 -37.56 33.87
CA ARG A 53 -20.68 -38.80 33.58
C ARG A 53 -19.66 -39.02 34.70
N GLN A 54 -19.69 -40.19 35.33
CA GLN A 54 -18.66 -40.57 36.29
C GLN A 54 -17.33 -40.69 35.53
N ALA A 55 -16.30 -40.00 36.01
CA ALA A 55 -14.93 -40.09 35.51
C ALA A 55 -14.12 -40.96 36.49
N PRO A 56 -14.22 -42.30 36.42
CA PRO A 56 -13.72 -43.20 37.47
C PRO A 56 -12.20 -43.14 37.67
N VAL A 57 -11.42 -42.74 36.65
CA VAL A 57 -9.94 -42.72 36.72
C VAL A 57 -9.38 -41.34 37.08
N LEU A 58 -10.01 -40.24 36.63
CA LEU A 58 -9.52 -38.87 36.88
C LEU A 58 -10.15 -38.25 38.15
N GLY A 59 -11.27 -38.80 38.63
CA GLY A 59 -12.03 -38.30 39.78
C GLY A 59 -11.18 -38.02 41.03
N PRO A 60 -10.32 -38.95 41.49
CA PRO A 60 -9.49 -38.77 42.68
C PRO A 60 -8.42 -37.66 42.54
N TYR A 61 -7.90 -37.46 41.32
CA TYR A 61 -6.82 -36.51 41.04
C TYR A 61 -7.32 -35.12 40.62
N HIS A 62 -8.64 -34.91 40.49
CA HIS A 62 -9.24 -33.61 40.16
C HIS A 62 -8.89 -32.49 41.15
N GLU A 63 -8.87 -32.80 42.44
CA GLU A 63 -8.51 -31.86 43.52
C GLU A 63 -7.02 -31.49 43.44
N ARG A 64 -6.17 -32.50 43.19
CA ARG A 64 -4.72 -32.32 43.03
C ARG A 64 -4.36 -31.46 41.83
N ILE A 65 -4.99 -31.72 40.67
CA ILE A 65 -4.81 -30.90 39.46
C ILE A 65 -5.22 -29.44 39.72
N LYS A 66 -6.33 -29.22 40.44
CA LYS A 66 -6.76 -27.86 40.81
C LYS A 66 -5.77 -27.18 41.76
N ALA A 67 -5.21 -27.91 42.72
CA ALA A 67 -4.19 -27.38 43.63
C ALA A 67 -2.92 -26.96 42.86
N LEU A 68 -2.40 -27.84 41.98
CA LEU A 68 -1.23 -27.54 41.14
C LEU A 68 -1.48 -26.38 40.17
N LEU A 69 -2.69 -26.26 39.62
CA LEU A 69 -3.07 -25.11 38.79
C LEU A 69 -3.15 -23.80 39.60
N THR A 70 -3.55 -23.86 40.87
CA THR A 70 -3.64 -22.69 41.75
C THR A 70 -2.23 -22.27 42.22
N GLU A 71 -1.35 -23.23 42.47
CA GLU A 71 0.07 -22.99 42.75
C GLU A 71 0.78 -22.41 41.52
N SER A 72 0.45 -22.90 40.32
CA SER A 72 0.95 -22.32 39.06
C SER A 72 0.55 -20.86 38.84
N GLU A 73 -0.57 -20.40 39.43
CA GLU A 73 -1.06 -19.03 39.28
C GLU A 73 -0.24 -18.02 40.11
N THR A 74 0.45 -18.47 41.17
CA THR A 74 1.32 -17.62 42.01
C THR A 74 2.79 -17.64 41.57
N MET A 75 3.17 -18.56 40.68
CA MET A 75 4.54 -18.67 40.16
C MET A 75 4.84 -17.70 38.99
N PRO A 76 6.12 -17.35 38.75
CA PRO A 76 6.53 -16.60 37.56
C PRO A 76 6.09 -17.30 36.26
N PRO A 77 5.75 -16.56 35.19
CA PRO A 77 5.20 -17.14 33.95
C PRO A 77 6.06 -18.22 33.29
N LYS A 78 7.39 -18.14 33.46
CA LYS A 78 8.36 -19.11 32.94
C LYS A 78 8.51 -20.38 33.79
N GLN A 79 7.94 -20.40 34.99
CA GLN A 79 7.99 -21.52 35.94
C GLN A 79 6.62 -22.13 36.22
N GLY A 80 5.55 -21.63 35.59
CA GLY A 80 4.21 -22.20 35.72
C GLY A 80 4.13 -23.63 35.18
N TYR A 81 3.30 -24.45 35.82
CA TYR A 81 3.13 -25.86 35.45
C TYR A 81 2.48 -26.00 34.06
N THR A 82 3.18 -26.66 33.15
CA THR A 82 2.63 -27.07 31.85
C THR A 82 1.71 -28.28 32.03
N SER A 83 0.77 -28.48 31.10
CA SER A 83 -0.15 -29.63 31.17
C SER A 83 0.58 -30.98 31.14
N HIS A 84 1.74 -31.04 30.48
CA HIS A 84 2.65 -32.19 30.49
C HIS A 84 3.28 -32.39 31.87
N ARG A 85 3.77 -31.31 32.51
CA ARG A 85 4.38 -31.39 33.84
C ARG A 85 3.37 -31.81 34.92
N ILE A 86 2.12 -31.36 34.80
CA ILE A 86 1.02 -31.79 35.69
C ILE A 86 0.75 -33.29 35.53
N TYR A 87 0.84 -33.81 34.30
CA TYR A 87 0.68 -35.25 34.04
C TYR A 87 1.81 -36.07 34.68
N GLU A 88 3.08 -35.70 34.47
CA GLU A 88 4.23 -36.41 35.07
C GLU A 88 4.15 -36.48 36.60
N LEU A 89 3.72 -35.40 37.25
CA LEU A 89 3.57 -35.35 38.71
C LEU A 89 2.47 -36.30 39.21
N ILE A 90 1.39 -36.44 38.45
CA ILE A 90 0.24 -37.25 38.82
C ILE A 90 0.46 -38.73 38.45
N GLU A 91 1.22 -39.00 37.39
CA GLU A 91 1.70 -40.34 37.02
C GLU A 91 2.62 -40.91 38.11
N ALA A 92 3.55 -40.11 38.64
CA ALA A 92 4.38 -40.48 39.79
C ALA A 92 3.57 -40.74 41.08
N GLU A 93 2.39 -40.12 41.21
CA GLU A 93 1.43 -40.32 42.32
C GLU A 93 0.45 -41.51 42.06
N GLY A 94 0.67 -42.32 41.02
CA GLY A 94 -0.07 -43.57 40.76
C GLY A 94 -1.22 -43.47 39.76
N PHE A 95 -1.29 -42.42 38.94
CA PHE A 95 -2.31 -42.28 37.91
C PHE A 95 -2.09 -43.21 36.72
N THR A 96 -3.13 -43.95 36.35
CA THR A 96 -3.10 -44.96 35.27
C THR A 96 -3.79 -44.51 33.97
N GLY A 97 -4.18 -43.24 33.87
CA GLY A 97 -4.86 -42.70 32.69
C GLY A 97 -3.91 -42.06 31.68
N SER A 98 -4.42 -41.72 30.49
CA SER A 98 -3.63 -41.08 29.42
C SER A 98 -3.45 -39.57 29.62
N GLU A 99 -2.32 -39.03 29.17
CA GLU A 99 -2.00 -37.59 29.17
C GLU A 99 -3.11 -36.72 28.54
N SER A 100 -3.73 -37.20 27.44
CA SER A 100 -4.83 -36.52 26.76
C SER A 100 -6.00 -36.18 27.68
N THR A 101 -6.28 -37.01 28.68
CA THR A 101 -7.37 -36.83 29.65
C THR A 101 -7.04 -35.70 30.63
N VAL A 102 -5.79 -35.62 31.09
CA VAL A 102 -5.29 -34.53 31.95
C VAL A 102 -5.26 -33.22 31.18
N ARG A 103 -4.73 -33.21 29.94
CA ARG A 103 -4.74 -32.02 29.07
C ARG A 103 -6.16 -31.50 28.84
N HIS A 104 -7.11 -32.38 28.55
CA HIS A 104 -8.51 -32.00 28.33
C HIS A 104 -9.15 -31.42 29.59
N TYR A 105 -8.92 -32.03 30.76
CA TYR A 105 -9.44 -31.52 32.03
C TYR A 105 -8.80 -30.17 32.42
N VAL A 106 -7.48 -30.02 32.26
CA VAL A 106 -6.79 -28.74 32.47
C VAL A 106 -7.33 -27.67 31.52
N ALA A 107 -7.59 -28.00 30.25
CA ALA A 107 -8.21 -27.08 29.29
C ALA A 107 -9.62 -26.67 29.72
N GLN A 108 -10.45 -27.62 30.18
CA GLN A 108 -11.80 -27.32 30.71
C GLN A 108 -11.75 -26.43 31.95
N VAL A 109 -10.86 -26.70 32.92
CA VAL A 109 -10.68 -25.89 34.12
C VAL A 109 -10.20 -24.48 33.78
N ARG A 110 -9.22 -24.37 32.87
CA ARG A 110 -8.74 -23.06 32.38
C ARG A 110 -9.85 -22.31 31.65
N GLN A 111 -10.66 -22.98 30.84
CA GLN A 111 -11.78 -22.39 30.13
C GLN A 111 -12.91 -21.95 31.08
N ALA A 112 -13.18 -22.71 32.15
CA ALA A 112 -14.16 -22.36 33.17
C ALA A 112 -13.71 -21.18 34.05
N LYS A 113 -12.40 -21.09 34.35
CA LYS A 113 -11.81 -19.92 35.04
C LYS A 113 -11.68 -18.68 34.14
N LYS A 114 -11.66 -18.86 32.81
CA LYS A 114 -11.57 -17.76 31.84
C LYS A 114 -12.85 -16.94 31.88
N ARG A 115 -12.86 -15.91 32.72
CA ARG A 115 -13.92 -14.90 32.71
C ARG A 115 -14.01 -14.31 31.30
N PRO A 116 -15.21 -14.24 30.69
CA PRO A 116 -15.36 -13.55 29.44
C PRO A 116 -14.86 -12.11 29.63
N LYS A 117 -14.08 -11.61 28.68
CA LYS A 117 -13.70 -10.19 28.70
C LYS A 117 -14.99 -9.40 28.50
N ILE A 118 -15.41 -8.69 29.53
CA ILE A 118 -16.55 -7.78 29.48
C ILE A 118 -15.98 -6.43 29.01
N TYR A 119 -16.57 -5.90 27.96
CA TYR A 119 -16.20 -4.62 27.38
C TYR A 119 -17.34 -3.64 27.61
N LEU A 120 -17.02 -2.38 27.90
CA LEU A 120 -18.04 -1.35 27.93
C LEU A 120 -18.50 -1.04 26.50
N PRO A 121 -19.81 -0.87 26.26
CA PRO A 121 -20.29 -0.23 25.05
C PRO A 121 -19.83 1.23 25.07
N LEU A 122 -19.00 1.61 24.09
CA LEU A 122 -18.51 2.97 23.94
C LEU A 122 -19.25 3.65 22.80
N GLU A 123 -19.69 4.87 23.05
CA GLU A 123 -20.24 5.79 22.06
C GLU A 123 -19.20 6.90 21.84
N PHE A 124 -19.02 7.31 20.60
CA PHE A 124 -18.01 8.30 20.19
C PHE A 124 -18.73 9.44 19.50
N ASP A 125 -18.27 10.67 19.72
CA ASP A 125 -18.81 11.83 19.01
C ASP A 125 -18.28 11.89 17.56
N PRO A 126 -19.01 12.51 16.61
CA PRO A 126 -18.53 12.67 15.24
C PRO A 126 -17.24 13.50 15.17
N GLY A 127 -16.21 12.97 14.49
CA GLY A 127 -14.99 13.71 14.16
C GLY A 127 -14.00 13.85 15.31
N THR A 128 -14.30 13.28 16.48
CA THR A 128 -13.44 13.39 17.65
C THR A 128 -12.35 12.33 17.64
N ASP A 129 -12.71 11.05 17.54
CA ASP A 129 -11.79 9.94 17.74
C ASP A 129 -11.49 9.14 16.47
N ALA A 130 -10.22 8.85 16.24
CA ALA A 130 -9.80 7.80 15.32
C ALA A 130 -8.75 6.88 15.96
N GLN A 131 -8.69 5.65 15.48
CA GLN A 131 -7.73 4.64 15.92
C GLN A 131 -6.74 4.35 14.81
N VAL A 132 -5.45 4.31 15.16
CA VAL A 132 -4.36 3.96 14.25
C VAL A 132 -3.74 2.65 14.71
N ASP A 133 -3.53 1.75 13.76
CA ASP A 133 -2.91 0.45 14.01
C ASP A 133 -1.98 0.04 12.87
N TRP A 134 -1.05 -0.87 13.19
CA TRP A 134 -0.19 -1.52 12.20
C TRP A 134 -0.56 -2.99 12.08
N GLY A 135 -0.66 -3.46 10.85
CA GLY A 135 -0.85 -4.86 10.53
C GLY A 135 0.26 -5.36 9.61
N GLU A 136 0.46 -6.68 9.60
CA GLU A 136 1.25 -7.34 8.54
C GLU A 136 0.30 -8.02 7.56
N ALA A 137 0.66 -8.18 6.30
CA ALA A 137 -0.08 -9.05 5.41
C ALA A 137 0.81 -9.57 4.29
N ASP A 138 0.52 -10.76 3.80
CA ASP A 138 1.21 -11.29 2.63
C ASP A 138 0.52 -10.82 1.36
N VAL A 139 1.29 -10.53 0.32
CA VAL A 139 0.84 -10.19 -1.03
C VAL A 139 1.79 -10.80 -2.04
N ILE A 140 1.35 -10.95 -3.29
CA ILE A 140 2.22 -11.39 -4.38
C ILE A 140 2.67 -10.14 -5.15
N LEU A 141 3.92 -9.73 -4.97
CA LEU A 141 4.54 -8.58 -5.60
C LEU A 141 5.54 -9.07 -6.67
N GLN A 142 5.34 -8.69 -7.93
CA GLN A 142 6.19 -9.12 -9.06
C GLN A 142 6.36 -10.65 -9.16
N GLY A 143 5.30 -11.40 -8.81
CA GLY A 143 5.32 -12.86 -8.79
C GLY A 143 5.89 -13.51 -7.53
N GLU A 144 6.48 -12.74 -6.60
CA GLU A 144 7.01 -13.25 -5.34
C GLU A 144 6.08 -12.95 -4.16
N GLN A 145 5.95 -13.90 -3.23
CA GLN A 145 5.18 -13.66 -2.00
C GLN A 145 6.00 -12.84 -1.01
N VAL A 146 5.54 -11.63 -0.70
CA VAL A 146 6.20 -10.67 0.18
C VAL A 146 5.26 -10.27 1.31
N THR A 147 5.78 -10.23 2.55
CA THR A 147 5.06 -9.68 3.69
C THR A 147 5.20 -8.15 3.70
N VAL A 148 4.07 -7.45 3.58
CA VAL A 148 3.96 -5.99 3.62
C VAL A 148 3.41 -5.52 4.96
N GLN A 149 3.70 -4.26 5.30
CA GLN A 149 3.24 -3.60 6.50
C GLN A 149 2.05 -2.70 6.14
N LEU A 150 0.89 -2.96 6.72
CA LEU A 150 -0.33 -2.21 6.53
C LEU A 150 -0.46 -1.15 7.62
N PHE A 151 -0.55 0.10 7.21
CA PHE A 151 -1.02 1.19 8.03
C PHE A 151 -2.54 1.24 7.98
N LEU A 152 -3.20 1.22 9.13
CA LEU A 152 -4.65 1.34 9.24
C LEU A 152 -5.01 2.56 10.07
N MET A 153 -5.94 3.37 9.58
CA MET A 153 -6.60 4.42 10.36
C MET A 153 -8.11 4.27 10.24
N ARG A 154 -8.82 4.27 11.37
CA ARG A 154 -10.27 4.09 11.40
C ARG A 154 -10.93 5.15 12.28
N LEU A 155 -11.91 5.86 11.73
CA LEU A 155 -12.76 6.78 12.48
C LEU A 155 -13.66 6.00 13.46
N CYS A 156 -13.78 6.47 14.69
CA CYS A 156 -14.52 5.74 15.73
C CYS A 156 -16.05 5.88 15.58
N TYR A 157 -16.54 7.01 15.08
CA TYR A 157 -17.97 7.25 14.86
C TYR A 157 -18.46 6.55 13.58
N SER A 158 -18.02 6.98 12.40
CA SER A 158 -18.48 6.39 11.13
C SER A 158 -17.97 4.98 10.88
N ARG A 159 -16.90 4.56 11.56
CA ARG A 159 -16.16 3.31 11.27
C ARG A 159 -15.51 3.30 9.88
N ARG A 160 -15.45 4.45 9.20
CA ARG A 160 -14.75 4.57 7.92
C ARG A 160 -13.28 4.23 8.11
N LEU A 161 -12.76 3.44 7.18
CA LEU A 161 -11.45 2.82 7.26
C LEU A 161 -10.55 3.30 6.13
N PHE A 162 -9.30 3.58 6.45
CA PHE A 162 -8.23 3.82 5.50
C PHE A 162 -7.13 2.79 5.71
N VAL A 163 -6.60 2.25 4.61
CA VAL A 163 -5.52 1.26 4.62
C VAL A 163 -4.49 1.61 3.56
N MET A 164 -3.21 1.56 3.92
CA MET A 164 -2.10 1.73 3.00
C MET A 164 -0.96 0.75 3.31
N ALA A 165 -0.42 0.11 2.27
CA ALA A 165 0.68 -0.83 2.37
C ALA A 165 2.04 -0.14 2.17
N PHE A 166 3.00 -0.56 3.00
CA PHE A 166 4.38 -0.10 3.00
C PHE A 166 5.36 -1.28 3.12
N PRO A 167 6.63 -1.09 2.71
CA PRO A 167 7.66 -2.13 2.87
C PRO A 167 8.11 -2.36 4.32
N ASN A 168 8.01 -1.34 5.18
CA ASN A 168 8.36 -1.41 6.61
C ASN A 168 7.60 -0.36 7.43
N GLN A 169 7.76 -0.39 8.75
CA GLN A 169 7.09 0.53 9.70
C GLN A 169 7.99 1.71 10.15
N LYS A 170 8.97 2.14 9.36
CA LYS A 170 9.81 3.30 9.74
C LYS A 170 8.99 4.60 9.77
N GLN A 171 9.58 5.63 10.35
CA GLN A 171 8.93 6.90 10.62
C GLN A 171 8.32 7.57 9.37
N GLU A 172 9.05 7.58 8.25
CA GLU A 172 8.58 8.21 7.02
C GLU A 172 7.33 7.51 6.43
N MET A 173 7.17 6.20 6.65
CA MET A 173 5.96 5.44 6.28
C MET A 173 4.81 5.74 7.23
N PHE A 174 5.11 5.82 8.52
CA PHE A 174 4.11 6.19 9.52
C PHE A 174 3.53 7.57 9.25
N PHE A 175 4.36 8.56 8.93
CA PHE A 175 3.90 9.90 8.58
C PHE A 175 3.18 9.93 7.24
N ALA A 176 3.71 9.25 6.22
CA ALA A 176 3.02 9.14 4.93
C ALA A 176 1.61 8.54 5.08
N GLY A 177 1.46 7.51 5.93
CA GLY A 177 0.16 6.92 6.24
C GLY A 177 -0.83 7.91 6.86
N HIS A 178 -0.37 8.79 7.76
CA HIS A 178 -1.22 9.85 8.33
C HIS A 178 -1.65 10.87 7.29
N VAL A 179 -0.70 11.40 6.51
CA VAL A 179 -0.98 12.39 5.46
C VAL A 179 -1.97 11.82 4.45
N ALA A 180 -1.75 10.59 3.98
CA ALA A 180 -2.65 9.92 3.05
C ALA A 180 -4.03 9.61 3.65
N ALA A 181 -4.10 9.24 4.95
CA ALA A 181 -5.37 9.02 5.63
C ALA A 181 -6.18 10.31 5.77
N PHE A 182 -5.54 11.41 6.18
CA PHE A 182 -6.20 12.71 6.29
C PHE A 182 -6.71 13.20 4.94
N ALA A 183 -5.92 13.01 3.88
CA ALA A 183 -6.37 13.28 2.51
C ALA A 183 -7.59 12.41 2.13
N HIS A 184 -7.58 11.11 2.46
CA HIS A 184 -8.70 10.20 2.18
C HIS A 184 -9.98 10.55 2.93
N PHE A 185 -9.88 11.01 4.17
CA PHE A 185 -11.03 11.46 4.95
C PHE A 185 -11.46 12.90 4.63
N GLU A 186 -10.65 13.64 3.86
CA GLU A 186 -10.79 15.06 3.55
C GLU A 186 -10.90 15.92 4.82
N GLY A 187 -10.23 15.49 5.90
CA GLY A 187 -10.31 16.13 7.19
C GLY A 187 -9.50 15.40 8.26
N ILE A 188 -9.32 16.07 9.40
CA ILE A 188 -8.46 15.62 10.49
C ILE A 188 -9.32 15.40 11.74
N PRO A 189 -9.29 14.20 12.35
CA PRO A 189 -9.96 13.94 13.62
C PRO A 189 -9.27 14.66 14.77
N GLN A 190 -10.01 15.00 15.82
CA GLN A 190 -9.46 15.75 16.96
C GLN A 190 -8.44 14.94 17.76
N ARG A 191 -8.63 13.62 17.91
CA ARG A 191 -7.82 12.73 18.72
C ARG A 191 -7.51 11.44 17.97
N LEU A 192 -6.22 11.09 17.93
CA LEU A 192 -5.72 9.84 17.37
C LEU A 192 -5.24 8.93 18.50
N THR A 193 -5.84 7.74 18.57
CA THR A 193 -5.49 6.70 19.53
C THR A 193 -4.54 5.69 18.90
N TYR A 194 -3.41 5.45 19.57
CA TYR A 194 -2.35 4.55 19.12
C TYR A 194 -2.19 3.35 20.07
N ASP A 195 -2.05 2.15 19.52
CA ASP A 195 -1.60 0.99 20.29
C ASP A 195 -0.07 0.96 20.37
N ASN A 196 0.45 0.77 21.58
CA ASN A 196 1.87 0.64 21.95
C ASN A 196 2.92 0.91 20.84
N LEU A 197 3.05 2.17 20.43
CA LEU A 197 3.89 2.56 19.29
C LEU A 197 5.32 2.88 19.73
N LYS A 198 6.27 1.94 19.57
CA LYS A 198 7.71 2.23 19.70
C LYS A 198 8.21 3.25 18.66
N THR A 199 7.54 3.36 17.52
CA THR A 199 7.93 4.23 16.39
C THR A 199 7.57 5.71 16.60
N ALA A 200 6.62 6.02 17.48
CA ALA A 200 6.29 7.41 17.88
C ALA A 200 6.98 7.84 19.19
N VAL A 201 7.51 6.88 19.96
CA VAL A 201 7.93 7.08 21.35
C VAL A 201 9.45 6.90 21.50
N LYS A 202 10.15 7.96 21.91
CA LYS A 202 11.61 7.98 22.09
C LYS A 202 12.04 7.26 23.39
N LYS A 203 11.25 7.41 24.46
CA LYS A 203 11.38 6.72 25.76
C LYS A 203 10.00 6.56 26.39
N VAL A 204 9.75 5.40 26.99
CA VAL A 204 8.57 5.16 27.84
C VAL A 204 8.94 5.54 29.26
N LEU A 205 8.39 6.63 29.79
CA LEU A 205 8.44 6.97 31.22
C LEU A 205 7.27 6.29 31.94
N LEU A 206 7.34 6.16 33.26
CA LEU A 206 6.28 5.55 34.07
C LEU A 206 4.97 6.38 33.95
N GLY A 207 3.94 5.82 33.32
CA GLY A 207 2.61 6.44 33.19
C GLY A 207 2.12 6.61 31.74
N SER A 208 1.21 7.57 31.53
CA SER A 208 0.67 7.99 30.21
C SER A 208 1.54 9.03 29.49
N GLU A 209 2.54 9.60 30.18
CA GLU A 209 3.45 10.59 29.61
C GLU A 209 4.58 9.91 28.81
N ARG A 210 4.78 10.36 27.58
CA ARG A 210 5.76 9.80 26.64
C ARG A 210 6.59 10.92 26.02
N GLU A 211 7.91 10.75 25.94
CA GLU A 211 8.75 11.65 25.15
C GLU A 211 8.58 11.30 23.67
N GLU A 212 7.79 12.11 22.96
CA GLU A 212 7.58 12.00 21.52
C GLU A 212 8.81 12.48 20.74
N GLN A 213 9.03 11.90 19.56
CA GLN A 213 10.08 12.38 18.66
C GLN A 213 9.74 13.77 18.12
N VAL A 214 10.73 14.67 18.00
CA VAL A 214 10.54 16.06 17.52
C VAL A 214 9.78 16.13 16.19
N SER A 215 10.06 15.19 15.30
CA SER A 215 9.41 15.04 14.01
C SER A 215 7.93 14.62 14.10
N PHE A 216 7.53 13.84 15.10
CA PHE A 216 6.12 13.51 15.35
C PHE A 216 5.39 14.71 15.98
N VAL A 217 6.05 15.44 16.87
CA VAL A 217 5.52 16.72 17.39
C VAL A 217 5.32 17.72 16.25
N ALA A 218 6.22 17.77 15.27
CA ALA A 218 6.07 18.61 14.08
C ALA A 218 4.85 18.19 13.23
N LEU A 219 4.63 16.89 13.01
CA LEU A 219 3.43 16.38 12.33
C LEU A 219 2.15 16.78 13.09
N ARG A 220 2.16 16.58 14.42
CA ARG A 220 1.03 16.94 15.29
C ARG A 220 0.78 18.43 15.29
N SER A 221 1.82 19.26 15.27
CA SER A 221 1.72 20.72 15.19
C SER A 221 1.13 21.16 13.85
N HIS A 222 1.49 20.49 12.76
CA HIS A 222 0.99 20.81 11.41
C HIS A 222 -0.49 20.49 11.23
N TYR A 223 -0.95 19.36 11.77
CA TYR A 223 -2.34 18.89 11.62
C TYR A 223 -3.22 19.13 12.86
N LEU A 224 -2.64 19.59 13.97
CA LEU A 224 -3.31 19.99 15.22
C LEU A 224 -4.20 18.92 15.86
N PHE A 225 -3.86 17.63 15.75
CA PHE A 225 -4.57 16.55 16.45
C PHE A 225 -3.97 16.25 17.83
N GLU A 226 -4.73 15.59 18.71
CA GLU A 226 -4.27 15.10 20.00
C GLU A 226 -3.80 13.64 19.90
N SER A 227 -2.67 13.30 20.52
CA SER A 227 -2.17 11.93 20.59
C SER A 227 -2.63 11.26 21.90
N HIS A 228 -3.40 10.18 21.78
CA HIS A 228 -3.79 9.33 22.90
C HIS A 228 -3.12 7.96 22.79
N TYR A 229 -2.55 7.46 23.88
CA TYR A 229 -1.84 6.20 23.90
C TYR A 229 -2.49 5.22 24.89
N CYS A 230 -2.86 4.03 24.41
CA CYS A 230 -3.41 3.01 25.29
C CYS A 230 -2.35 2.46 26.26
N THR A 231 -2.80 2.09 27.46
CA THR A 231 -1.96 1.45 28.48
C THR A 231 -1.60 0.03 28.04
N PRO A 232 -0.31 -0.39 28.05
CA PRO A 232 0.09 -1.74 27.66
C PRO A 232 -0.64 -2.82 28.49
N GLY A 233 -1.33 -3.74 27.81
CA GLY A 233 -2.05 -4.84 28.45
C GLY A 233 -3.51 -4.54 28.84
N ALA A 234 -3.96 -3.29 28.73
CA ALA A 234 -5.34 -2.88 29.05
C ALA A 234 -6.26 -2.96 27.82
N GLY A 235 -6.31 -4.12 27.14
CA GLY A 235 -7.19 -4.32 25.98
C GLY A 235 -8.69 -4.15 26.27
N HIS A 236 -9.08 -3.94 27.52
CA HIS A 236 -10.45 -3.71 28.00
C HIS A 236 -10.95 -2.29 27.70
N GLU A 237 -10.06 -1.31 27.58
CA GLU A 237 -10.38 0.09 27.23
C GLU A 237 -10.82 0.21 25.76
N LYS A 238 -10.35 -0.71 24.91
CA LYS A 238 -10.80 -0.86 23.53
C LYS A 238 -12.13 -1.62 23.52
N GLY A 239 -13.23 -0.93 23.86
CA GLY A 239 -14.58 -1.48 23.82
C GLY A 239 -14.85 -2.19 22.48
N ARG A 240 -15.16 -3.51 22.53
CA ARG A 240 -15.43 -4.42 21.40
C ARG A 240 -14.89 -3.95 20.04
N VAL A 241 -13.59 -3.64 19.98
CA VAL A 241 -12.95 -3.24 18.72
C VAL A 241 -12.78 -4.52 17.90
N GLU A 242 -13.54 -4.64 16.81
CA GLU A 242 -13.23 -5.60 15.75
C GLU A 242 -11.74 -5.43 15.40
N ASP A 243 -10.98 -6.52 15.43
CA ASP A 243 -9.59 -6.57 14.97
C ASP A 243 -9.53 -6.08 13.52
N GLY A 244 -9.25 -4.79 13.34
CA GLY A 244 -9.28 -4.11 12.04
C GLY A 244 -8.25 -4.71 11.08
N VAL A 245 -7.08 -5.09 11.60
CA VAL A 245 -6.04 -5.79 10.85
C VAL A 245 -6.57 -7.14 10.37
N GLY A 246 -7.16 -7.93 11.26
CA GLY A 246 -7.77 -9.21 10.92
C GLY A 246 -8.94 -9.09 9.94
N TYR A 247 -9.72 -8.01 10.00
CA TYR A 247 -10.78 -7.71 9.05
C TYR A 247 -10.23 -7.40 7.66
N VAL A 248 -9.23 -6.52 7.55
CA VAL A 248 -8.61 -6.13 6.27
C VAL A 248 -7.98 -7.34 5.59
N ARG A 249 -7.25 -8.17 6.34
CA ARG A 249 -6.66 -9.41 5.79
C ARG A 249 -7.70 -10.31 5.12
N ARG A 250 -8.83 -10.52 5.81
CA ARG A 250 -9.89 -11.45 5.36
C ARG A 250 -10.74 -10.88 4.22
N ASN A 251 -10.99 -9.57 4.21
CA ASN A 251 -11.93 -8.98 3.25
C ASN A 251 -11.26 -8.27 2.09
N PHE A 252 -10.06 -7.69 2.28
CA PHE A 252 -9.41 -6.87 1.24
C PHE A 252 -8.29 -7.64 0.55
N LEU A 253 -7.66 -8.58 1.24
CA LEU A 253 -6.47 -9.31 0.78
C LEU A 253 -6.73 -10.80 0.53
N THR A 254 -8.00 -11.20 0.47
CA THR A 254 -8.40 -12.58 0.16
C THR A 254 -9.29 -12.59 -1.09
N PRO A 255 -8.87 -13.24 -2.19
CA PRO A 255 -7.59 -13.94 -2.38
C PRO A 255 -6.38 -12.99 -2.38
N LEU A 256 -5.17 -13.53 -2.18
CA LEU A 256 -3.91 -12.78 -2.16
C LEU A 256 -3.78 -11.93 -3.44
N PRO A 257 -3.69 -10.59 -3.33
CA PRO A 257 -3.58 -9.73 -4.49
C PRO A 257 -2.24 -9.95 -5.19
N ARG A 258 -2.28 -9.97 -6.53
CA ARG A 258 -1.13 -10.04 -7.42
C ARG A 258 -0.93 -8.68 -8.06
N VAL A 259 0.19 -8.05 -7.77
CA VAL A 259 0.49 -6.67 -8.18
C VAL A 259 1.95 -6.54 -8.57
N GLU A 260 2.26 -5.59 -9.44
CA GLU A 260 3.65 -5.33 -9.88
C GLU A 260 4.32 -4.27 -9.00
N THR A 261 3.54 -3.39 -8.37
CA THR A 261 4.05 -2.27 -7.57
C THR A 261 3.22 -1.99 -6.33
N PHE A 262 3.84 -1.32 -5.34
CA PHE A 262 3.12 -0.79 -4.18
C PHE A 262 2.07 0.25 -4.56
N ALA A 263 2.26 1.00 -5.65
CA ALA A 263 1.26 1.95 -6.14
C ALA A 263 -0.04 1.23 -6.51
N GLN A 264 0.05 0.16 -7.30
CA GLN A 264 -1.10 -0.68 -7.66
C GLN A 264 -1.75 -1.34 -6.43
N LEU A 265 -0.94 -1.80 -5.46
CA LEU A 265 -1.47 -2.36 -4.22
C LEU A 265 -2.27 -1.34 -3.42
N ASN A 266 -1.75 -0.12 -3.30
CA ASN A 266 -2.38 0.95 -2.55
C ASN A 266 -3.64 1.45 -3.25
N GLU A 267 -3.65 1.53 -4.58
CA GLU A 267 -4.86 1.82 -5.36
C GLU A 267 -5.94 0.74 -5.15
N HIS A 268 -5.56 -0.53 -5.15
CA HIS A 268 -6.47 -1.62 -4.83
C HIS A 268 -7.06 -1.50 -3.42
N LEU A 269 -6.22 -1.26 -2.40
CA LEU A 269 -6.63 -1.11 -1.01
C LEU A 269 -7.56 0.08 -0.82
N LEU A 270 -7.27 1.22 -1.45
CA LEU A 270 -8.13 2.40 -1.46
C LEU A 270 -9.49 2.08 -2.08
N GLY A 271 -9.51 1.37 -3.21
CA GLY A 271 -10.74 0.91 -3.85
C GLY A 271 -11.58 0.00 -2.92
N GLN A 272 -10.94 -0.87 -2.14
CA GLN A 272 -11.64 -1.70 -1.15
C GLN A 272 -12.16 -0.89 0.04
N CYS A 273 -11.44 0.14 0.49
CA CYS A 273 -11.91 1.06 1.52
C CYS A 273 -13.22 1.74 1.07
N CYS A 274 -13.24 2.29 -0.15
CA CYS A 274 -14.44 2.93 -0.71
C CYS A 274 -15.61 1.94 -0.87
N LYS A 275 -15.37 0.69 -1.26
CA LYS A 275 -16.41 -0.34 -1.32
C LYS A 275 -16.96 -0.67 0.08
N ASN A 276 -16.08 -0.73 1.07
CA ASN A 276 -16.44 -1.02 2.45
C ASN A 276 -17.32 0.07 3.07
N ASP A 277 -17.29 1.30 2.57
CA ASP A 277 -18.18 2.37 3.03
C ASP A 277 -19.66 2.06 2.80
N GLN A 278 -20.00 1.18 1.85
CA GLN A 278 -21.38 0.77 1.61
C GLN A 278 -21.90 -0.25 2.63
N ARG A 279 -21.04 -0.76 3.53
CA ARG A 279 -21.42 -1.74 4.55
C ARG A 279 -22.37 -1.11 5.57
N GLN A 280 -23.40 -1.87 5.95
CA GLN A 280 -24.23 -1.60 7.12
C GLN A 280 -23.76 -2.50 8.27
N LEU A 281 -23.50 -1.90 9.44
CA LEU A 281 -23.06 -2.61 10.63
C LEU A 281 -24.25 -3.22 11.37
N GLU A 282 -24.05 -4.39 11.98
CA GLU A 282 -25.08 -5.08 12.75
C GLU A 282 -25.50 -4.22 13.95
N GLY A 283 -26.81 -3.95 14.05
CA GLY A 283 -27.36 -3.06 15.08
C GLY A 283 -27.35 -1.57 14.73
N GLN A 284 -26.87 -1.16 13.54
CA GLN A 284 -26.97 0.21 13.05
C GLN A 284 -27.97 0.32 11.90
N SER A 285 -28.75 1.41 11.88
CA SER A 285 -29.72 1.71 10.82
C SER A 285 -29.09 2.34 9.57
N GLN A 286 -27.85 2.84 9.69
CA GLN A 286 -27.14 3.57 8.64
C GLN A 286 -25.92 2.80 8.15
N THR A 287 -25.53 3.07 6.90
CA THR A 287 -24.26 2.59 6.32
C THR A 287 -23.08 3.42 6.84
N VAL A 288 -21.87 2.85 6.74
CA VAL A 288 -20.62 3.57 7.05
C VAL A 288 -20.53 4.89 6.26
N HIS A 289 -20.94 4.88 4.99
CA HIS A 289 -20.96 6.07 4.14
C HIS A 289 -21.91 7.16 4.67
N GLN A 290 -23.13 6.79 5.08
CA GLN A 290 -24.10 7.72 5.63
C GLN A 290 -23.63 8.32 6.97
N ALA A 291 -23.00 7.50 7.82
CA ALA A 291 -22.39 7.99 9.06
C ALA A 291 -21.20 8.91 8.77
N TRP A 292 -20.37 8.60 7.75
CA TRP A 292 -19.28 9.46 7.33
C TRP A 292 -19.75 10.81 6.79
N GLN A 293 -20.85 10.87 6.04
CA GLN A 293 -21.42 12.14 5.56
C GLN A 293 -21.82 13.06 6.72
N GLN A 294 -22.28 12.49 7.84
CA GLN A 294 -22.57 13.23 9.08
C GLN A 294 -21.29 13.63 9.83
N GLU A 295 -20.26 12.79 9.77
CA GLU A 295 -19.00 13.00 10.47
C GLU A 295 -18.09 14.03 9.78
N ARG A 296 -17.99 14.00 8.45
CA ARG A 296 -17.12 14.86 7.64
C ARG A 296 -17.16 16.36 8.03
N PRO A 297 -18.32 17.01 8.23
CA PRO A 297 -18.35 18.43 8.61
C PRO A 297 -17.80 18.73 10.01
N HIS A 298 -17.63 17.71 10.87
CA HIS A 298 -17.08 17.86 12.22
C HIS A 298 -15.55 17.64 12.26
N LEU A 299 -14.95 17.15 11.16
CA LEU A 299 -13.51 17.04 11.03
C LEU A 299 -12.88 18.42 10.81
N ARG A 300 -11.64 18.60 11.28
CA ARG A 300 -10.89 19.82 11.00
C ARG A 300 -10.47 19.84 9.51
N PRO A 301 -10.51 21.02 8.86
CA PRO A 301 -10.09 21.13 7.48
C PRO A 301 -8.60 20.83 7.32
N LEU A 302 -8.23 20.31 6.15
CA LEU A 302 -6.83 20.08 5.82
C LEU A 302 -6.07 21.42 5.66
N PRO A 303 -4.80 21.49 6.09
CA PRO A 303 -3.97 22.66 5.85
C PRO A 303 -3.72 22.86 4.34
N ALA A 304 -3.40 24.09 3.93
CA ALA A 304 -3.15 24.44 2.53
C ALA A 304 -1.95 23.71 1.91
N TYR A 305 -0.99 23.32 2.74
CA TYR A 305 0.22 22.61 2.32
C TYR A 305 0.32 21.28 3.06
N GLU A 306 0.76 20.24 2.34
CA GLU A 306 1.04 18.94 2.93
C GLU A 306 2.28 19.00 3.83
N PHE A 307 2.25 18.25 4.93
CA PHE A 307 3.42 18.07 5.77
C PHE A 307 4.51 17.28 5.03
N ASP A 308 5.75 17.79 5.04
CA ASP A 308 6.89 17.06 4.47
C ASP A 308 7.31 15.90 5.38
N TYR A 309 6.79 14.72 5.08
CA TYR A 309 7.04 13.49 5.83
C TYR A 309 8.39 12.82 5.53
N ALA A 310 9.26 13.45 4.73
CA ALA A 310 10.57 12.90 4.42
C ALA A 310 11.52 12.89 5.61
N THR A 311 12.32 11.82 5.69
CA THR A 311 13.55 11.87 6.49
C THR A 311 14.62 12.62 5.73
N THR A 312 15.12 13.72 6.30
CA THR A 312 16.17 14.53 5.68
C THR A 312 17.54 14.14 6.19
N LYS A 313 18.51 13.93 5.28
CA LYS A 313 19.91 13.63 5.62
C LYS A 313 20.86 14.45 4.77
N LYS A 314 21.94 14.93 5.39
CA LYS A 314 23.08 15.51 4.67
C LYS A 314 23.98 14.37 4.19
N VAL A 315 24.37 14.40 2.92
CA VAL A 315 25.21 13.38 2.28
C VAL A 315 26.30 14.05 1.44
N SER A 316 27.36 13.30 1.17
CA SER A 316 28.41 13.69 0.22
C SER A 316 28.36 12.82 -1.02
N LEU A 317 28.79 13.41 -2.14
CA LEU A 317 28.92 12.73 -3.42
C LEU A 317 30.20 11.86 -3.41
N ASN A 318 30.12 10.64 -3.93
CA ASN A 318 31.31 9.84 -4.21
C ASN A 318 31.96 10.24 -5.54
N GLY A 319 33.17 9.73 -5.82
CA GLY A 319 33.89 9.99 -7.08
C GLY A 319 33.21 9.49 -8.36
N TYR A 320 32.11 8.73 -8.24
CA TYR A 320 31.30 8.24 -9.35
C TYR A 320 30.00 9.04 -9.55
N GLY A 321 29.84 10.18 -8.88
CA GLY A 321 28.63 11.00 -9.01
C GLY A 321 27.40 10.38 -8.33
N GLN A 322 27.58 9.63 -7.24
CA GLN A 322 26.48 8.98 -6.53
C GLN A 322 26.46 9.35 -5.05
N VAL A 323 25.26 9.33 -4.45
CA VAL A 323 25.05 9.44 -3.00
C VAL A 323 24.60 8.10 -2.43
N VAL A 324 25.01 7.80 -1.20
CA VAL A 324 24.65 6.55 -0.51
C VAL A 324 23.50 6.80 0.45
N VAL A 325 22.41 6.05 0.29
CA VAL A 325 21.23 6.06 1.18
C VAL A 325 20.91 4.62 1.56
N GLU A 326 20.96 4.30 2.85
CA GLU A 326 20.62 2.97 3.40
C GLU A 326 21.34 1.81 2.66
N THR A 327 22.63 2.00 2.37
CA THR A 327 23.51 1.09 1.58
C THR A 327 23.38 1.14 0.06
N ASN A 328 22.29 1.70 -0.48
CA ASN A 328 22.06 1.83 -1.92
C ASN A 328 22.64 3.14 -2.45
N ARG A 329 23.02 3.16 -3.74
CA ARG A 329 23.70 4.29 -4.39
C ARG A 329 22.79 4.88 -5.45
N TYR A 330 22.59 6.19 -5.39
CA TYR A 330 21.74 6.94 -6.30
C TYR A 330 22.58 7.96 -7.06
N SER A 331 22.48 7.95 -8.38
CA SER A 331 23.21 8.90 -9.23
C SER A 331 22.71 10.35 -9.06
N VAL A 332 23.60 11.31 -9.30
CA VAL A 332 23.33 12.75 -9.29
C VAL A 332 23.87 13.34 -10.59
N PRO A 333 23.20 14.33 -11.21
CA PRO A 333 23.71 14.99 -12.42
C PRO A 333 25.14 15.49 -12.24
N ALA A 334 26.04 15.10 -13.15
CA ALA A 334 27.46 15.38 -13.04
C ALA A 334 27.79 16.88 -13.10
N ASP A 335 26.94 17.66 -13.76
CA ASP A 335 26.99 19.12 -13.89
C ASP A 335 26.47 19.86 -12.66
N GLN A 336 25.68 19.20 -11.80
CA GLN A 336 25.13 19.76 -10.57
C GLN A 336 25.75 19.18 -9.30
N ALA A 337 26.90 18.53 -9.43
CA ALA A 337 27.64 17.92 -8.34
C ALA A 337 28.13 18.99 -7.34
N ALA A 338 27.76 18.84 -6.06
CA ALA A 338 28.24 19.68 -4.96
C ALA A 338 28.90 18.82 -3.88
N ALA A 339 29.80 19.43 -3.09
CA ALA A 339 30.52 18.74 -2.00
C ALA A 339 29.57 18.22 -0.91
N GLN A 340 28.47 18.94 -0.66
CA GLN A 340 27.41 18.55 0.26
C GLN A 340 26.07 18.64 -0.45
N LEU A 341 25.25 17.60 -0.26
CA LEU A 341 23.90 17.51 -0.79
C LEU A 341 22.94 17.15 0.35
N VAL A 342 21.67 17.46 0.16
CA VAL A 342 20.60 17.11 1.09
C VAL A 342 19.69 16.10 0.40
N VAL A 343 19.47 14.95 1.04
CA VAL A 343 18.54 13.94 0.54
C VAL A 343 17.31 13.93 1.41
N LYS A 344 16.15 14.04 0.76
CA LYS A 344 14.84 13.75 1.34
C LYS A 344 14.42 12.33 0.97
N ILE A 345 14.23 11.52 1.99
CA ILE A 345 13.91 10.09 1.88
C ILE A 345 12.41 9.91 2.17
N TYR A 346 11.66 9.59 1.12
CA TYR A 346 10.23 9.24 1.21
C TYR A 346 10.05 7.72 1.16
N PRO A 347 8.85 7.17 1.45
CA PRO A 347 8.60 5.73 1.36
C PRO A 347 8.84 5.13 -0.02
N PHE A 348 8.51 5.84 -1.11
CA PHE A 348 8.64 5.30 -2.47
C PHE A 348 9.58 6.10 -3.37
N ALA A 349 10.14 7.20 -2.85
CA ALA A 349 10.96 8.13 -3.62
C ALA A 349 12.15 8.65 -2.82
N ILE A 350 13.22 8.99 -3.53
CA ILE A 350 14.39 9.70 -3.04
C ILE A 350 14.52 10.98 -3.85
N LYS A 351 14.52 12.13 -3.17
CA LYS A 351 14.75 13.43 -3.79
C LYS A 351 16.04 14.02 -3.26
N ILE A 352 16.91 14.47 -4.17
CA ILE A 352 18.24 15.01 -3.84
C ILE A 352 18.21 16.49 -4.16
N PHE A 353 18.71 17.31 -3.23
CA PHE A 353 18.72 18.76 -3.30
C PHE A 353 20.13 19.28 -3.10
N ARG A 354 20.43 20.39 -3.76
CA ARG A 354 21.55 21.24 -3.37
C ARG A 354 21.19 21.97 -2.06
N PRO A 355 22.18 22.31 -1.21
CA PRO A 355 21.92 23.07 0.00
C PRO A 355 21.21 24.39 -0.34
N ASN A 356 20.10 24.67 0.35
CA ASN A 356 19.27 25.87 0.19
C ASN A 356 18.47 25.99 -1.12
N ASP A 357 18.57 25.02 -2.03
CA ASP A 357 17.74 25.04 -3.24
C ASP A 357 16.35 24.45 -2.96
N PRO A 358 15.27 25.10 -3.44
CA PRO A 358 13.91 24.62 -3.22
C PRO A 358 13.57 23.41 -4.11
N GLU A 359 14.24 23.27 -5.26
CA GLU A 359 13.96 22.23 -6.25
C GLU A 359 14.96 21.07 -6.18
N PRO A 360 14.50 19.82 -6.37
CA PRO A 360 15.38 18.67 -6.38
C PRO A 360 16.20 18.63 -7.67
N ILE A 361 17.50 18.38 -7.53
CA ILE A 361 18.41 18.16 -8.66
C ILE A 361 18.32 16.73 -9.23
N ALA A 362 17.79 15.79 -8.44
CA ALA A 362 17.59 14.41 -8.87
C ALA A 362 16.41 13.77 -8.13
N HIS A 363 15.70 12.91 -8.84
CA HIS A 363 14.57 12.16 -8.32
C HIS A 363 14.71 10.69 -8.71
N HIS A 364 14.62 9.78 -7.73
CA HIS A 364 14.74 8.35 -7.94
C HIS A 364 13.63 7.58 -7.23
N PRO A 365 13.17 6.44 -7.78
CA PRO A 365 12.38 5.50 -7.00
C PRO A 365 13.23 4.94 -5.86
N ARG A 366 12.65 4.80 -4.67
CA ARG A 366 13.38 4.27 -3.51
C ARG A 366 13.59 2.76 -3.64
N CYS A 367 14.85 2.33 -3.55
CA CYS A 367 15.23 0.94 -3.49
C CYS A 367 15.39 0.47 -2.03
N TYR A 368 14.72 -0.64 -1.69
CA TYR A 368 14.82 -1.33 -0.40
C TYR A 368 15.77 -2.54 -0.39
N GLY A 369 16.42 -2.82 -1.51
CA GLY A 369 17.47 -3.84 -1.59
C GLY A 369 18.73 -3.42 -0.84
N HIS A 370 19.80 -4.20 -1.01
CA HIS A 370 21.10 -3.92 -0.40
C HIS A 370 22.18 -3.70 -1.46
N LYS A 371 22.99 -2.65 -1.26
CA LYS A 371 24.15 -2.32 -2.10
C LYS A 371 23.83 -2.22 -3.60
N GLN A 372 22.61 -1.79 -3.94
CA GLN A 372 22.19 -1.60 -5.32
C GLN A 372 22.66 -0.26 -5.87
N ASP A 373 22.93 -0.22 -7.17
CA ASP A 373 23.22 1.01 -7.91
C ASP A 373 21.98 1.41 -8.73
N VAL A 374 21.35 2.53 -8.38
CA VAL A 374 20.23 3.15 -9.09
C VAL A 374 20.77 4.32 -9.91
N PHE A 375 20.75 4.15 -11.23
CA PHE A 375 21.27 5.12 -12.19
C PHE A 375 20.13 5.77 -12.95
N ASP A 376 20.19 7.08 -13.07
CA ASP A 376 19.59 7.79 -14.19
C ASP A 376 20.72 8.01 -15.23
N PRO A 377 20.60 7.44 -16.44
CA PRO A 377 21.59 7.60 -17.49
C PRO A 377 21.83 9.07 -17.88
N LEU A 378 20.81 9.92 -17.80
CA LEU A 378 20.88 11.33 -18.17
C LEU A 378 21.88 12.10 -17.32
N HIS A 379 22.03 11.71 -16.04
CA HIS A 379 22.97 12.33 -15.11
C HIS A 379 24.44 12.26 -15.57
N TYR A 380 24.79 11.28 -16.41
CA TYR A 380 26.16 11.06 -16.87
C TYR A 380 26.43 11.58 -18.28
N LEU A 381 25.40 12.02 -19.03
CA LEU A 381 25.56 12.52 -20.40
C LEU A 381 26.48 13.74 -20.50
N PRO A 382 26.43 14.75 -19.59
CA PRO A 382 27.38 15.86 -19.61
C PRO A 382 28.85 15.38 -19.51
N LEU A 383 29.12 14.41 -18.64
CA LEU A 383 30.46 13.85 -18.47
C LEU A 383 30.90 13.05 -19.71
N LEU A 384 29.99 12.28 -20.31
CA LEU A 384 30.27 11.51 -21.53
C LEU A 384 30.49 12.39 -22.75
N GLN A 385 29.88 13.58 -22.82
CA GLN A 385 30.13 14.55 -23.88
C GLN A 385 31.61 14.99 -23.90
N HIS A 386 32.22 15.16 -22.72
CA HIS A 386 33.64 15.46 -22.58
C HIS A 386 34.53 14.21 -22.73
N ARG A 387 34.04 13.03 -22.35
CA ARG A 387 34.77 11.75 -22.37
C ARG A 387 34.05 10.68 -23.19
N PRO A 388 33.91 10.86 -24.52
CA PRO A 388 33.11 9.97 -25.38
C PRO A 388 33.64 8.54 -25.42
N GLY A 389 34.95 8.33 -25.25
CA GLY A 389 35.55 6.98 -25.21
C GLY A 389 35.03 6.08 -24.09
N ALA A 390 34.49 6.66 -23.00
CA ALA A 390 33.92 5.88 -21.90
C ALA A 390 32.50 5.34 -22.20
N PHE A 391 31.84 5.81 -23.26
CA PHE A 391 30.44 5.52 -23.56
C PHE A 391 30.13 4.02 -23.64
N GLN A 392 30.97 3.24 -24.32
CA GLN A 392 30.76 1.80 -24.50
C GLN A 392 30.85 1.01 -23.18
N HIS A 393 31.65 1.49 -22.22
CA HIS A 393 31.92 0.78 -20.96
C HIS A 393 31.18 1.38 -19.77
N ALA A 394 30.54 2.54 -19.92
CA ALA A 394 29.80 3.21 -18.87
C ALA A 394 28.61 2.35 -18.42
N LYS A 395 28.63 1.90 -17.15
CA LYS A 395 27.54 1.08 -16.57
C LYS A 395 26.15 1.70 -16.75
N PRO A 396 25.92 3.01 -16.54
CA PRO A 396 24.60 3.62 -16.73
C PRO A 396 24.08 3.46 -18.16
N ILE A 397 24.95 3.66 -19.16
CA ILE A 397 24.60 3.54 -20.58
C ILE A 397 24.37 2.08 -20.97
N ARG A 398 25.21 1.16 -20.51
CA ARG A 398 25.04 -0.27 -20.81
C ARG A 398 23.71 -0.82 -20.29
N ARG A 399 23.32 -0.45 -19.07
CA ARG A 399 22.02 -0.83 -18.50
C ARG A 399 20.86 -0.17 -19.23
N TRP A 400 21.00 1.10 -19.63
CA TRP A 400 19.96 1.78 -20.41
C TRP A 400 19.76 1.14 -21.79
N ARG A 401 20.86 0.75 -22.42
CA ARG A 401 20.92 0.08 -23.73
C ARG A 401 20.19 -1.27 -23.78
N GLU A 402 20.00 -1.93 -22.65
CA GLU A 402 19.20 -3.18 -22.57
C GLU A 402 17.70 -2.93 -22.77
N GLN A 403 17.23 -1.70 -22.55
CA GLN A 403 15.80 -1.35 -22.55
C GLN A 403 15.43 -0.32 -23.61
N TRP A 404 16.40 0.29 -24.29
CA TRP A 404 16.14 1.39 -25.22
C TRP A 404 15.60 0.90 -26.59
N PRO A 405 14.91 1.76 -27.35
CA PRO A 405 14.42 1.42 -28.69
C PRO A 405 15.53 0.96 -29.65
N ALA A 406 15.21 -0.05 -30.47
CA ALA A 406 16.13 -0.58 -31.48
C ALA A 406 16.61 0.47 -32.49
N VAL A 407 15.80 1.51 -32.71
CA VAL A 407 16.11 2.66 -33.58
C VAL A 407 17.39 3.38 -33.14
N TYR A 408 17.69 3.43 -31.84
CA TYR A 408 18.91 4.07 -31.34
C TYR A 408 20.19 3.33 -31.72
N GLU A 409 20.13 2.00 -31.88
CA GLU A 409 21.26 1.23 -32.39
C GLU A 409 21.53 1.54 -33.86
N GLN A 410 20.47 1.69 -34.64
CA GLN A 410 20.57 2.05 -36.06
C GLN A 410 21.17 3.45 -36.21
N LEU A 411 20.68 4.41 -35.41
CA LEU A 411 21.21 5.77 -35.36
C LEU A 411 22.69 5.78 -34.95
N LEU A 412 23.06 5.04 -33.90
CA LEU A 412 24.44 4.97 -33.42
C LEU A 412 25.38 4.39 -34.49
N ALA A 413 24.96 3.31 -35.17
CA ALA A 413 25.72 2.71 -36.26
C ALA A 413 25.88 3.66 -37.45
N HIS A 414 24.80 4.34 -37.85
CA HIS A 414 24.82 5.33 -38.93
C HIS A 414 25.80 6.49 -38.62
N LEU A 415 25.70 7.07 -37.43
CA LEU A 415 26.57 8.17 -36.98
C LEU A 415 28.05 7.75 -36.89
N GLN A 416 28.33 6.52 -36.49
CA GLN A 416 29.71 5.99 -36.43
C GLN A 416 30.29 5.73 -37.82
N GLN A 417 29.49 5.26 -38.78
CA GLN A 417 29.91 5.10 -40.17
C GLN A 417 30.19 6.46 -40.83
N GLN A 418 29.31 7.43 -40.61
CA GLN A 418 29.45 8.78 -41.17
C GLN A 418 30.63 9.54 -40.53
N TRP A 419 30.87 9.36 -39.22
CA TRP A 419 31.91 10.07 -38.47
C TRP A 419 32.68 9.17 -37.48
N PRO A 420 33.71 8.44 -37.95
CA PRO A 420 34.45 7.46 -37.15
C PRO A 420 35.37 8.07 -36.08
N ALA A 421 35.80 9.33 -36.21
CA ALA A 421 36.70 10.00 -35.27
C ALA A 421 36.03 10.52 -33.97
N GLY A 422 35.02 9.81 -33.46
CA GLY A 422 34.31 10.14 -32.21
C GLY A 422 33.29 11.30 -32.30
N ARG A 423 33.24 12.03 -33.42
CA ARG A 423 32.22 13.07 -33.67
C ARG A 423 30.81 12.47 -33.72
N GLY A 424 30.63 11.30 -34.35
CA GLY A 424 29.34 10.62 -34.39
C GLY A 424 28.80 10.29 -33.01
N LEU A 425 29.66 9.82 -32.11
CA LEU A 425 29.28 9.48 -30.75
C LEU A 425 28.93 10.72 -29.90
N ARG A 426 29.60 11.86 -30.13
CA ARG A 426 29.22 13.13 -29.48
C ARG A 426 27.83 13.60 -29.92
N GLN A 427 27.51 13.51 -31.21
CA GLN A 427 26.16 13.83 -31.70
C GLN A 427 25.12 12.89 -31.12
N PHE A 428 25.42 11.59 -31.05
CA PHE A 428 24.52 10.63 -30.43
C PHE A 428 24.24 10.97 -28.95
N ILE A 429 25.27 11.33 -28.17
CA ILE A 429 25.08 11.78 -26.78
C ILE A 429 24.22 13.05 -26.71
N GLN A 430 24.37 13.99 -27.66
CA GLN A 430 23.54 15.20 -27.72
C GLN A 430 22.07 14.86 -28.05
N ILE A 431 21.83 13.91 -28.94
CA ILE A 431 20.48 13.39 -29.23
C ILE A 431 19.88 12.74 -27.99
N LEU A 432 20.66 11.92 -27.25
CA LEU A 432 20.21 11.34 -25.99
C LEU A 432 19.90 12.40 -24.92
N LYS A 433 20.58 13.54 -24.94
CA LYS A 433 20.30 14.66 -24.03
C LYS A 433 18.92 15.28 -24.24
N LEU A 434 18.32 15.14 -25.42
CA LEU A 434 16.96 15.63 -25.71
C LEU A 434 15.89 14.96 -24.82
N HIS A 435 16.18 13.79 -24.24
CA HIS A 435 15.31 13.12 -23.26
C HIS A 435 15.13 13.91 -21.95
N GLN A 436 15.91 14.97 -21.73
CA GLN A 436 15.69 15.89 -20.62
C GLN A 436 14.41 16.72 -20.79
N ASP A 437 14.08 17.09 -22.03
CA ASP A 437 13.00 18.02 -22.36
C ASP A 437 11.83 17.37 -23.09
N HIS A 438 12.01 16.15 -23.62
CA HIS A 438 11.04 15.48 -24.47
C HIS A 438 10.83 14.00 -24.08
N PRO A 439 9.61 13.47 -24.23
CA PRO A 439 9.31 12.08 -23.90
C PRO A 439 9.98 11.12 -24.90
N VAL A 440 10.23 9.89 -24.42
CA VAL A 440 10.96 8.85 -25.17
C VAL A 440 10.32 8.55 -26.52
N ASP A 441 8.99 8.40 -26.54
CA ASP A 441 8.22 8.04 -27.74
C ASP A 441 8.37 9.06 -28.86
N LEU A 442 8.42 10.35 -28.49
CA LEU A 442 8.52 11.45 -29.46
C LEU A 442 9.93 11.49 -30.07
N ILE A 443 10.96 11.29 -29.25
CA ILE A 443 12.35 11.20 -29.74
C ILE A 443 12.52 9.96 -30.62
N GLU A 444 11.94 8.82 -30.25
CA GLU A 444 11.98 7.60 -31.06
C GLU A 444 11.36 7.82 -32.45
N GLN A 445 10.19 8.46 -32.51
CA GLN A 445 9.55 8.84 -33.77
C GLN A 445 10.41 9.81 -34.58
N ALA A 446 10.96 10.84 -33.93
CA ALA A 446 11.82 11.83 -34.58
C ALA A 446 13.08 11.19 -35.17
N VAL A 447 13.72 10.26 -34.44
CA VAL A 447 14.90 9.54 -34.93
C VAL A 447 14.51 8.61 -36.08
N SER A 448 13.37 7.92 -36.00
CA SER A 448 12.89 7.05 -37.08
C SER A 448 12.65 7.84 -38.38
N GLN A 449 12.03 9.01 -38.26
CA GLN A 449 11.77 9.92 -39.38
C GLN A 449 13.08 10.48 -39.95
N ALA A 450 14.02 10.88 -39.09
CA ALA A 450 15.33 11.36 -39.52
C ALA A 450 16.15 10.29 -40.25
N LEU A 451 16.07 9.03 -39.83
CA LEU A 451 16.68 7.89 -40.54
C LEU A 451 16.01 7.67 -41.91
N ALA A 452 14.68 7.76 -42.00
CA ALA A 452 13.96 7.63 -43.26
C ALA A 452 14.31 8.75 -44.27
N TYR A 453 14.48 9.98 -43.78
CA TYR A 453 14.88 11.14 -44.58
C TYR A 453 16.39 11.24 -44.85
N GLN A 454 17.18 10.25 -44.38
CA GLN A 454 18.64 10.24 -44.49
C GLN A 454 19.30 11.49 -43.86
N CYS A 455 18.64 12.12 -42.88
CA CYS A 455 19.12 13.25 -42.10
C CYS A 455 19.36 12.86 -40.63
N ALA A 456 19.88 11.66 -40.40
CA ALA A 456 20.10 11.07 -39.07
C ALA A 456 21.32 11.65 -38.32
N HIS A 457 21.36 12.98 -38.20
CA HIS A 457 22.28 13.78 -37.40
C HIS A 457 21.49 14.68 -36.44
N LEU A 458 22.16 15.34 -35.49
CA LEU A 458 21.49 16.10 -34.42
C LEU A 458 20.44 17.09 -34.96
N ASP A 459 20.83 17.93 -35.93
CA ASP A 459 19.96 18.98 -36.46
C ASP A 459 18.74 18.39 -37.20
N GLY A 460 18.91 17.30 -37.94
CA GLY A 460 17.82 16.60 -38.61
C GLY A 460 16.83 15.95 -37.63
N VAL A 461 17.32 15.37 -36.54
CA VAL A 461 16.46 14.83 -35.47
C VAL A 461 15.71 15.96 -34.76
N GLN A 462 16.36 17.10 -34.48
CA GLN A 462 15.70 18.27 -33.90
C GLN A 462 14.62 18.86 -34.82
N LEU A 463 14.87 18.86 -36.13
CA LEU A 463 13.88 19.28 -37.13
C LEU A 463 12.65 18.35 -37.11
N CYS A 464 12.86 17.04 -37.18
CA CYS A 464 11.76 16.06 -37.12
C CYS A 464 10.98 16.19 -35.80
N LEU A 465 11.69 16.36 -34.69
CA LEU A 465 11.09 16.57 -33.37
C LEU A 465 10.20 17.83 -33.34
N ARG A 466 10.68 18.94 -33.93
CA ARG A 466 9.88 20.17 -34.05
C ARG A 466 8.63 19.94 -34.91
N GLN A 467 8.75 19.26 -36.05
CA GLN A 467 7.62 18.95 -36.93
C GLN A 467 6.57 18.07 -36.25
N LEU A 468 6.97 17.14 -35.39
CA LEU A 468 6.04 16.31 -34.62
C LEU A 468 5.29 17.11 -33.55
N GLN A 469 5.96 18.08 -32.93
CA GLN A 469 5.35 18.94 -31.90
C GLN A 469 4.48 20.05 -32.51
N GLN A 470 4.87 20.54 -33.68
CA GLN A 470 4.21 21.59 -34.42
C GLN A 470 4.08 21.14 -35.88
N PRO A 471 3.04 20.38 -36.22
CA PRO A 471 2.80 20.01 -37.60
C PRO A 471 2.67 21.30 -38.41
N GLU A 472 3.51 21.45 -39.45
CA GLU A 472 3.39 22.59 -40.34
C GLU A 472 1.96 22.61 -40.90
N PRO A 473 1.32 23.79 -40.98
CA PRO A 473 0.00 23.89 -41.56
C PRO A 473 0.06 23.31 -42.97
N VAL A 474 -0.77 22.31 -43.25
CA VAL A 474 -0.94 21.79 -44.60
C VAL A 474 -1.51 22.94 -45.41
N PHE A 475 -0.67 23.61 -46.19
CA PHE A 475 -1.13 24.60 -47.14
C PHE A 475 -1.99 23.86 -48.16
N THR A 476 -3.28 24.19 -48.20
CA THR A 476 -4.13 23.78 -49.31
C THR A 476 -3.48 24.30 -50.58
N THR A 477 -3.29 23.43 -51.56
CA THR A 477 -2.89 23.84 -52.90
C THR A 477 -3.84 24.94 -53.35
N LEU A 478 -3.30 26.09 -53.75
CA LEU A 478 -4.09 27.23 -54.21
C LEU A 478 -5.07 26.74 -55.28
N ASP A 479 -6.37 26.84 -55.00
CA ASP A 479 -7.40 26.52 -55.98
C ASP A 479 -7.49 27.68 -56.97
N LEU A 480 -6.85 27.51 -58.12
CA LEU A 480 -6.76 28.52 -59.18
C LEU A 480 -7.91 28.38 -60.21
N SER A 481 -8.95 27.61 -59.90
CA SER A 481 -10.09 27.39 -60.80
C SER A 481 -10.80 28.68 -61.21
N ASP A 482 -10.86 29.69 -60.34
CA ASP A 482 -11.44 31.02 -60.63
C ASP A 482 -10.46 31.98 -61.36
N GLN A 483 -9.17 31.64 -61.47
CA GLN A 483 -8.14 32.47 -62.11
C GLN A 483 -7.18 31.64 -62.98
N PRO A 484 -7.65 31.14 -64.15
CA PRO A 484 -6.86 30.26 -65.04
C PRO A 484 -5.60 30.93 -65.61
N GLN A 485 -5.51 32.26 -65.58
CA GLN A 485 -4.32 33.00 -66.02
C GLN A 485 -3.12 32.82 -65.09
N LEU A 486 -3.37 32.53 -63.80
CA LEU A 486 -2.32 32.31 -62.80
C LEU A 486 -1.89 30.85 -62.69
N ALA A 487 -2.64 29.92 -63.31
CA ALA A 487 -2.32 28.49 -63.28
C ALA A 487 -0.94 28.16 -63.88
N GLN A 488 -0.42 29.00 -64.78
CA GLN A 488 0.90 28.83 -65.41
C GLN A 488 2.04 29.53 -64.62
N VAL A 489 1.74 30.22 -63.52
CA VAL A 489 2.74 30.92 -62.70
C VAL A 489 3.37 29.90 -61.74
N GLY A 490 4.63 29.55 -61.97
CA GLY A 490 5.37 28.52 -61.22
C GLY A 490 5.74 27.28 -62.05
N GLU A 491 5.08 27.05 -63.19
CA GLU A 491 5.46 26.02 -64.18
C GLU A 491 6.42 26.52 -65.27
N GLN A 492 6.81 27.80 -65.18
CA GLN A 492 7.79 28.41 -66.07
C GLN A 492 9.15 27.75 -65.83
N GLY A 493 9.82 27.30 -66.88
CA GLY A 493 11.16 26.74 -66.79
C GLY A 493 12.08 27.71 -66.05
N VAL A 494 12.63 27.27 -64.92
CA VAL A 494 13.54 28.09 -64.12
C VAL A 494 14.81 28.32 -64.93
N ASP A 495 14.99 29.54 -65.43
CA ASP A 495 16.21 29.93 -66.13
C ASP A 495 17.33 30.20 -65.12
N LEU A 496 18.10 29.15 -64.85
CA LEU A 496 19.22 29.18 -63.92
C LEU A 496 20.35 30.13 -64.37
N GLN A 497 20.41 30.54 -65.65
CA GLN A 497 21.41 31.50 -66.14
C GLN A 497 21.22 32.90 -65.53
N ARG A 498 20.03 33.22 -65.00
CA ARG A 498 19.78 34.47 -64.27
C ARG A 498 20.50 34.51 -62.91
N TYR A 499 20.73 33.37 -62.28
CA TYR A 499 21.52 33.31 -61.04
C TYR A 499 23.02 33.47 -61.33
N ASP A 500 23.51 33.00 -62.48
CA ASP A 500 24.90 33.18 -62.89
C ASP A 500 25.26 34.66 -63.08
N GLN A 501 24.30 35.52 -63.45
CA GLN A 501 24.51 36.98 -63.53
C GLN A 501 24.76 37.62 -62.15
N LEU A 502 24.24 37.04 -61.07
CA LEU A 502 24.47 37.50 -59.68
C LEU A 502 25.83 37.04 -59.14
N LEU A 503 26.37 35.93 -59.65
CA LEU A 503 27.74 35.48 -59.35
C LEU A 503 28.81 36.33 -60.08
N GLY A 504 28.45 36.97 -61.19
CA GLY A 504 29.36 37.79 -62.00
C GLY A 504 29.66 39.20 -61.49
N GLN A 505 28.95 39.71 -60.46
CA GLN A 505 29.13 41.08 -59.95
C GLN A 505 30.00 41.18 -58.68
N GLY A 506 30.68 40.10 -58.28
CA GLY A 506 31.52 40.06 -57.07
C GLY A 506 33.04 40.10 -57.29
N ALA A 507 33.54 40.14 -58.53
CA ALA A 507 34.97 39.95 -58.81
C ALA A 507 35.64 41.08 -59.61
N ALA A 508 35.21 42.32 -59.46
CA ALA A 508 35.88 43.47 -60.10
C ALA A 508 35.86 44.75 -59.26
N SER A 509 36.53 44.73 -58.10
CA SER A 509 37.20 45.92 -57.55
C SER A 509 37.88 45.59 -56.20
N CYS A 510 39.13 45.13 -56.28
CA CYS A 510 40.18 45.34 -55.28
C CYS A 510 41.51 44.94 -55.95
N LEU A 511 41.99 45.83 -56.83
CA LEU A 511 43.42 46.02 -57.06
C LEU A 511 43.90 47.09 -56.08
#